data_AF-A0A844H9D1-F1
#
_entry.id   AF-A0A844H9D1-F1
#
_cell.length_a   1.000
_cell.length_b   1.000
_cell.length_c   1.000
_cell.angle_alpha   90.00
_cell.angle_beta   90.00
_cell.angle_gamma   90.00
#
_symmetry.space_group_name_H-M   'P 1'
#
loop_
_entity.id
_entity.type
_entity.pdbx_description
1 polymer ?
#
loop_
_entity_poly.entity_id
_entity_poly.type
_entity_poly.pdbx_seq_one_letter_code
_entity_poly.pdbx_strand_id
1 'polypeptide(L)'
;MTISKADLITAVREYAVANYDKDGFDFLVECWTDEDIANAITGAKSKTAAIAAARKAVMVLADARQDARAAGGVDMPKPARKARVLEDRVIQKPATDLAKVRPMTDGSKRHLLAQAMQRGATLEHLVEVTGWSRSTVTSALRWDMGQVGLGVERKGDKYFLIMPEGLKRLPVREATISRADALVAACK
;
A
#
# COMPACT_ATOMS: atom_id res chain seq x y z
N MET A 1 9.86 -23.01 -54.21
CA MET A 1 9.03 -23.29 -53.02
C MET A 1 8.93 -22.00 -52.23
N THR A 2 7.74 -21.44 -52.11
CA THR A 2 7.47 -20.29 -51.23
C THR A 2 7.44 -20.79 -49.79
N ILE A 3 8.36 -20.33 -48.94
CA ILE A 3 8.36 -20.65 -47.51
C ILE A 3 7.12 -20.00 -46.90
N SER A 4 6.31 -20.78 -46.17
CA SER A 4 5.10 -20.24 -45.54
C SER A 4 5.47 -19.38 -44.33
N LYS A 5 4.57 -18.49 -43.93
CA LYS A 5 4.78 -17.67 -42.72
C LYS A 5 4.95 -18.55 -41.48
N ALA A 6 4.22 -19.67 -41.40
CA ALA A 6 4.35 -20.65 -40.34
C ALA A 6 5.75 -21.27 -40.29
N ASP A 7 6.32 -21.64 -41.45
CA ASP A 7 7.69 -22.19 -41.52
C ASP A 7 8.76 -21.19 -41.04
N LEU A 8 8.53 -19.89 -41.26
CA LEU A 8 9.42 -18.84 -40.76
C LEU A 8 9.31 -18.69 -39.25
N ILE A 9 8.09 -18.73 -38.69
CA ILE A 9 7.86 -18.67 -37.23
C ILE A 9 8.52 -19.88 -36.55
N THR A 10 8.31 -21.09 -37.07
CA THR A 10 8.93 -22.30 -36.54
C THR A 10 10.45 -22.19 -36.56
N ALA A 11 11.05 -21.73 -37.66
CA ALA A 11 12.49 -21.55 -37.75
C ALA A 11 13.03 -20.53 -36.75
N VAL A 12 12.28 -19.47 -36.45
CA VAL A 12 12.64 -18.48 -35.42
C VAL A 12 12.55 -19.09 -34.02
N ARG A 13 11.50 -19.86 -33.72
CA ARG A 13 11.38 -20.55 -32.42
C ARG A 13 12.48 -21.57 -32.19
N GLU A 14 12.77 -22.42 -33.17
CA GLU A 14 13.86 -23.39 -33.09
C GLU A 14 15.21 -22.70 -32.85
N TYR A 15 15.47 -21.60 -33.58
CA TYR A 15 16.68 -20.82 -33.39
C TYR A 15 16.74 -20.17 -32.00
N ALA A 16 15.62 -19.62 -31.52
CA ALA A 16 15.53 -18.97 -30.21
C ALA A 16 15.75 -19.97 -29.06
N VAL A 17 15.18 -21.18 -29.15
CA VAL A 17 15.40 -22.25 -28.17
C VAL A 17 16.87 -22.71 -28.17
N ALA A 18 17.48 -22.86 -29.35
CA ALA A 18 18.90 -23.21 -29.46
C ALA A 18 19.85 -22.11 -28.99
N ASN A 19 19.39 -20.85 -28.89
CA ASN A 19 20.19 -19.69 -28.50
C ASN A 19 19.56 -18.94 -27.32
N TYR A 20 18.89 -19.65 -26.42
CA TYR A 20 18.07 -19.09 -25.35
C TYR A 20 18.81 -18.01 -24.53
N ASP A 21 20.03 -18.26 -24.09
CA ASP A 21 20.81 -17.30 -23.28
C ASP A 21 21.55 -16.22 -24.09
N LYS A 22 21.28 -16.07 -25.39
CA LYS A 22 22.01 -15.16 -26.28
C LYS A 22 21.10 -14.10 -26.85
N ASP A 23 21.59 -12.87 -26.93
CA ASP A 23 20.96 -11.75 -27.64
C ASP A 23 19.46 -11.51 -27.28
N GLY A 24 19.04 -11.88 -26.07
CA GLY A 24 17.68 -11.71 -25.56
C GLY A 24 16.65 -12.74 -26.05
N PHE A 25 17.07 -13.81 -26.73
CA PHE A 25 16.14 -14.81 -27.28
C PHE A 25 15.37 -15.57 -26.18
N ASP A 26 15.83 -15.56 -24.93
CA ASP A 26 15.09 -16.00 -23.75
C ASP A 26 13.70 -15.35 -23.70
N PHE A 27 13.63 -14.04 -23.95
CA PHE A 27 12.37 -13.29 -23.92
C PHE A 27 11.43 -13.70 -25.05
N LEU A 28 11.95 -14.00 -26.24
CA LEU A 28 11.12 -14.48 -27.35
C LEU A 28 10.51 -15.85 -27.00
N VAL A 29 11.29 -16.74 -26.41
CA VAL A 29 10.82 -18.09 -26.02
C VAL A 29 9.76 -17.99 -24.91
N GLU A 30 9.97 -17.14 -23.92
CA GLU A 30 9.10 -17.06 -22.73
C GLU A 30 7.87 -16.17 -22.92
N CYS A 31 7.97 -15.10 -23.72
CA CYS A 31 6.98 -14.03 -23.71
C CYS A 31 6.32 -13.79 -25.07
N TRP A 32 6.83 -14.32 -26.18
CA TRP A 32 6.25 -14.05 -27.50
C TRP A 32 5.31 -15.16 -27.96
N THR A 33 4.13 -14.74 -28.38
CA THR A 33 3.19 -15.58 -29.12
C THR A 33 3.63 -15.73 -30.58
N ASP A 34 3.03 -16.68 -31.30
CA ASP A 34 3.26 -16.82 -32.74
C ASP A 34 2.85 -15.57 -33.51
N GLU A 35 1.86 -14.82 -33.02
CA GLU A 35 1.43 -13.55 -33.60
C GLU A 35 2.49 -12.45 -33.43
N ASP A 36 3.11 -12.38 -32.25
CA ASP A 36 4.21 -11.43 -31.98
C ASP A 36 5.41 -11.71 -32.89
N ILE A 37 5.79 -12.99 -33.02
CA ILE A 37 6.84 -13.42 -33.94
C ILE A 37 6.45 -13.07 -35.38
N ALA A 38 5.20 -13.37 -35.77
CA ALA A 38 4.67 -13.10 -37.10
C ALA A 38 4.69 -11.61 -37.45
N ASN A 39 4.50 -10.73 -36.48
CA ASN A 39 4.57 -9.28 -36.62
C ASN A 39 6.03 -8.81 -36.74
N ALA A 40 6.92 -9.33 -35.90
CA ALA A 40 8.34 -8.98 -35.90
C ALA A 40 9.07 -9.38 -37.20
N ILE A 41 8.64 -10.46 -37.86
CA ILE A 41 9.26 -10.95 -39.10
C ILE A 41 8.57 -10.48 -40.39
N THR A 42 7.70 -9.47 -40.30
CA THR A 42 6.93 -8.96 -41.45
C THR A 42 7.86 -8.57 -42.60
N GLY A 43 7.66 -9.16 -43.78
CA GLY A 43 8.49 -8.93 -44.97
C GLY A 43 9.68 -9.87 -45.14
N ALA A 44 9.95 -10.77 -44.18
CA ALA A 44 10.98 -11.80 -44.31
C ALA A 44 10.60 -12.83 -45.40
N LYS A 45 11.52 -13.10 -46.32
CA LYS A 45 11.34 -14.07 -47.42
C LYS A 45 12.16 -15.35 -47.25
N SER A 46 12.95 -15.45 -46.18
CA SER A 46 13.81 -16.60 -45.87
C SER A 46 13.92 -16.80 -44.36
N LYS A 47 14.28 -18.02 -43.94
CA LYS A 47 14.52 -18.34 -42.52
C LYS A 47 15.59 -17.44 -41.90
N THR A 48 16.67 -17.19 -42.63
CA THR A 48 17.75 -16.30 -42.18
C THR A 48 17.31 -14.85 -42.01
N ALA A 49 16.48 -14.34 -42.94
CA ALA A 49 15.92 -13.00 -42.82
C ALA A 49 14.93 -12.88 -41.65
N ALA A 50 14.13 -13.91 -41.39
CA ALA A 50 13.20 -13.96 -40.26
C ALA A 50 13.95 -13.96 -38.92
N ILE A 51 14.99 -14.78 -38.79
CA ILE A 51 15.84 -14.80 -37.57
C ILE A 51 16.53 -13.46 -37.36
N ALA A 52 17.05 -12.83 -38.42
CA ALA A 52 17.67 -11.51 -38.32
C ALA A 52 16.68 -10.41 -37.92
N ALA A 53 15.45 -10.46 -38.42
CA ALA A 53 14.38 -9.53 -38.04
C ALA A 53 13.94 -9.72 -36.58
N ALA A 54 13.73 -10.97 -36.16
CA ALA A 54 13.43 -11.31 -34.77
C ALA A 54 14.55 -10.86 -33.82
N ARG A 55 15.81 -11.11 -34.16
CA ARG A 55 16.99 -10.66 -33.39
C ARG A 55 16.98 -9.15 -33.17
N LYS A 56 16.71 -8.36 -34.22
CA LYS A 56 16.65 -6.89 -34.09
C LYS A 56 15.56 -6.43 -33.14
N ALA A 57 14.38 -7.03 -33.23
CA ALA A 57 13.25 -6.69 -32.38
C ALA A 57 13.48 -7.08 -30.92
N VAL A 58 14.07 -8.24 -30.68
CA VAL A 58 14.42 -8.74 -29.34
C VAL A 58 15.59 -7.95 -28.73
N MET A 59 16.58 -7.54 -29.52
CA MET A 59 17.73 -6.77 -29.03
C MET A 59 17.32 -5.40 -28.45
N VAL A 60 16.33 -4.73 -29.06
CA VAL A 60 15.77 -3.48 -28.51
C VAL A 60 15.13 -3.72 -27.13
N LEU A 61 14.46 -4.86 -26.95
CA LEU A 61 13.90 -5.24 -25.65
C LEU A 61 14.98 -5.67 -24.65
N ALA A 62 16.07 -6.28 -25.12
CA ALA A 62 17.22 -6.63 -24.30
C ALA A 62 17.93 -5.37 -23.77
N ASP A 63 18.15 -4.36 -24.62
CA ASP A 63 18.70 -3.06 -24.23
C ASP A 63 17.78 -2.36 -23.22
N ALA A 64 16.47 -2.30 -23.51
CA ALA A 64 15.49 -1.74 -22.58
C ALA A 64 15.42 -2.49 -21.24
N ARG A 65 15.67 -3.81 -21.23
CA ARG A 65 15.75 -4.63 -20.01
C ARG A 65 17.05 -4.39 -19.25
N GLN A 66 18.17 -4.19 -19.95
CA GLN A 66 19.43 -3.82 -19.33
C GLN A 66 19.35 -2.42 -18.72
N ASP A 67 18.71 -1.48 -19.41
CA ASP A 67 18.41 -0.15 -18.90
C ASP A 67 17.42 -0.21 -17.74
N ALA A 68 16.36 -1.03 -17.78
CA ALA A 68 15.44 -1.21 -16.66
C ALA A 68 16.10 -1.88 -15.44
N ARG A 69 17.04 -2.81 -15.67
CA ARG A 69 17.87 -3.41 -14.63
C ARG A 69 18.84 -2.38 -14.03
N ALA A 70 19.43 -1.51 -14.86
CA ALA A 70 20.30 -0.42 -14.43
C ALA A 70 19.52 0.73 -13.75
N ALA A 71 18.27 0.96 -14.15
CA ALA A 71 17.39 2.04 -13.68
C ALA A 71 16.49 1.65 -12.49
N GLY A 72 16.56 0.40 -11.99
CA GLY A 72 15.99 0.04 -10.68
C GLY A 72 14.74 -0.84 -10.69
N GLY A 73 14.75 -1.92 -11.47
CA GLY A 73 13.75 -3.00 -11.39
C GLY A 73 14.18 -4.23 -10.58
N VAL A 74 15.13 -4.12 -9.64
CA VAL A 74 15.42 -5.17 -8.66
C VAL A 74 14.68 -4.82 -7.39
N ASP A 75 13.82 -5.73 -6.93
CA ASP A 75 13.18 -5.72 -5.62
C ASP A 75 14.28 -5.81 -4.55
N MET A 76 14.96 -4.69 -4.30
CA MET A 76 16.00 -4.61 -3.29
C MET A 76 15.34 -4.99 -1.97
N PRO A 77 15.87 -5.96 -1.21
CA PRO A 77 15.34 -6.26 0.11
C PRO A 77 15.33 -4.96 0.90
N LYS A 78 14.12 -4.45 1.17
CA LYS A 78 13.92 -3.16 1.83
C LYS A 78 14.75 -3.20 3.11
N PRO A 79 15.79 -2.34 3.25
CA PRO A 79 16.70 -2.46 4.36
C PRO A 79 15.88 -2.43 5.65
N ALA A 80 16.09 -3.42 6.51
CA ALA A 80 15.39 -3.52 7.78
C ALA A 80 15.51 -2.17 8.48
N ARG A 81 14.41 -1.43 8.56
CA ARG A 81 14.41 -0.11 9.18
C ARG A 81 14.74 -0.34 10.64
N LYS A 82 15.87 0.22 11.10
CA LYS A 82 16.22 0.20 12.52
C LYS A 82 15.01 0.62 13.34
N ALA A 83 14.67 -0.16 14.37
CA ALA A 83 13.59 0.17 15.28
C ALA A 83 13.84 1.58 15.83
N ARG A 84 12.98 2.53 15.45
CA ARG A 84 13.08 3.89 15.97
C ARG A 84 12.45 3.86 17.36
N VAL A 85 13.22 4.30 18.35
CA VAL A 85 12.66 4.60 19.66
C VAL A 85 11.68 5.76 19.47
N LEU A 86 10.44 5.52 19.90
CA LEU A 86 9.34 6.44 19.72
C LEU A 86 9.30 7.39 20.93
N GLU A 87 9.71 8.64 20.73
CA GLU A 87 9.77 9.65 21.81
C GLU A 87 8.38 10.02 22.36
N ASP A 88 8.33 10.39 23.63
CA ASP A 88 7.11 10.87 24.27
C ASP A 88 6.67 12.19 23.64
N ARG A 89 5.41 12.26 23.21
CA ARG A 89 4.86 13.48 22.60
C ARG A 89 3.35 13.51 22.62
N VAL A 90 2.82 14.74 22.60
CA VAL A 90 1.43 14.99 22.26
C VAL A 90 1.26 14.79 20.75
N ILE A 91 0.48 13.77 20.38
CA ILE A 91 0.18 13.43 18.97
C ILE A 91 -0.88 14.36 18.41
N GLN A 92 -1.90 14.63 19.23
CA GLN A 92 -3.02 15.47 18.86
C GLN A 92 -3.42 16.31 20.07
N LYS A 93 -3.57 17.62 19.85
CA LYS A 93 -4.08 18.53 20.89
C LYS A 93 -5.61 18.40 20.97
N PRO A 94 -6.20 18.44 22.18
CA PRO A 94 -7.65 18.49 22.34
C PRO A 94 -8.20 19.79 21.73
N ALA A 95 -9.50 19.81 21.45
CA ALA A 95 -10.16 21.02 20.99
C ALA A 95 -10.15 22.09 22.10
N THR A 96 -9.91 23.34 21.73
CA THR A 96 -10.00 24.49 22.66
C THR A 96 -11.44 24.79 23.06
N ASP A 97 -12.39 24.59 22.13
CA ASP A 97 -13.80 24.90 22.34
C ASP A 97 -14.61 23.62 22.49
N LEU A 98 -15.44 23.54 23.55
CA LEU A 98 -16.34 22.41 23.77
C LEU A 98 -17.35 22.20 22.63
N ALA A 99 -17.72 23.26 21.90
CA ALA A 99 -18.61 23.17 20.74
C ALA A 99 -18.01 22.34 19.58
N LYS A 100 -16.69 22.17 19.54
CA LYS A 100 -15.99 21.36 18.53
C LYS A 100 -15.92 19.88 18.92
N VAL A 101 -16.30 19.54 20.15
CA VAL A 101 -16.34 18.16 20.63
C VAL A 101 -17.55 17.46 20.05
N ARG A 102 -17.33 16.37 19.31
CA ARG A 102 -18.40 15.59 18.69
C ARG A 102 -18.63 14.31 19.48
N PRO A 103 -19.86 13.99 19.87
CA PRO A 103 -20.14 12.72 20.54
C PRO A 103 -19.94 11.53 19.59
N MET A 104 -19.41 10.44 20.14
CA MET A 104 -19.19 9.18 19.45
C MET A 104 -20.36 8.23 19.70
N THR A 105 -20.70 7.39 18.73
CA THR A 105 -21.73 6.35 18.94
C THR A 105 -21.21 5.28 19.88
N ASP A 106 -22.04 4.86 20.83
CA ASP A 106 -21.72 3.74 21.72
C ASP A 106 -21.39 2.46 20.91
N GLY A 107 -20.46 1.64 21.42
CA GLY A 107 -19.93 0.46 20.75
C GLY A 107 -19.17 0.69 19.43
N SER A 108 -19.07 1.93 18.92
CA SER A 108 -18.29 2.19 17.70
C SER A 108 -16.79 1.97 17.93
N LYS A 109 -16.05 1.60 16.88
CA LYS A 109 -14.59 1.41 16.97
C LYS A 109 -13.85 2.65 17.51
N ARG A 110 -14.36 3.85 17.22
CA ARG A 110 -13.85 5.12 17.80
C ARG A 110 -14.12 5.23 19.30
N HIS A 111 -15.31 4.85 19.73
CA HIS A 111 -15.65 4.81 21.16
C HIS A 111 -14.76 3.82 21.91
N LEU A 112 -14.61 2.60 21.40
CA LEU A 112 -13.75 1.57 21.98
C LEU A 112 -12.28 2.01 22.05
N LEU A 113 -11.78 2.65 20.98
CA LEU A 113 -10.43 3.23 20.95
C LEU A 113 -10.25 4.28 22.05
N ALA A 114 -11.18 5.24 22.15
CA ALA A 114 -11.12 6.31 23.14
C ALA A 114 -11.23 5.78 24.57
N GLN A 115 -12.10 4.79 24.80
CA GLN A 115 -12.27 4.14 26.10
C GLN A 115 -11.01 3.40 26.55
N ALA A 116 -10.36 2.66 25.65
CA ALA A 116 -9.10 1.98 25.95
C ALA A 116 -7.99 2.98 26.32
N MET A 117 -7.93 4.13 25.63
CA MET A 117 -6.93 5.18 25.92
C MET A 117 -7.17 5.95 27.23
N GLN A 118 -8.37 5.92 27.82
CA GLN A 118 -8.60 6.59 29.12
C GLN A 118 -7.76 6.00 30.25
N ARG A 119 -7.46 4.69 30.20
CA ARG A 119 -6.65 3.99 31.20
C ARG A 119 -5.18 3.87 30.79
N GLY A 120 -4.83 4.35 29.59
CA GLY A 120 -3.55 4.11 28.96
C GLY A 120 -3.50 2.73 28.30
N ALA A 121 -3.37 2.69 26.97
CA ALA A 121 -3.33 1.45 26.20
C ALA A 121 -2.07 1.38 25.32
N THR A 122 -1.54 0.17 25.13
CA THR A 122 -0.49 -0.09 24.14
C THR A 122 -1.07 -0.17 22.74
N LEU A 123 -0.23 -0.03 21.72
CA LEU A 123 -0.70 -0.08 20.34
C LEU A 123 -1.31 -1.44 19.98
N GLU A 124 -0.77 -2.52 20.55
CA GLU A 124 -1.22 -3.89 20.40
C GLU A 124 -2.62 -4.08 20.99
N HIS A 125 -2.85 -3.54 22.20
CA HIS A 125 -4.17 -3.61 22.82
C HIS A 125 -5.22 -2.81 22.03
N LEU A 126 -4.83 -1.66 21.47
CA LEU A 126 -5.73 -0.87 20.61
C LEU A 126 -6.09 -1.62 19.31
N VAL A 127 -5.14 -2.36 18.73
CA VAL A 127 -5.38 -3.23 17.57
C VAL A 127 -6.37 -4.34 17.92
N GLU A 128 -6.20 -4.99 19.08
CA GLU A 128 -7.07 -6.05 19.55
C GLU A 128 -8.51 -5.55 19.77
N VAL A 129 -8.67 -4.45 20.51
CA VAL A 129 -9.99 -3.91 20.87
C VAL A 129 -10.76 -3.39 19.66
N THR A 130 -10.07 -2.82 18.67
CA THR A 130 -10.72 -2.23 17.48
C THR A 130 -10.80 -3.19 16.28
N GLY A 131 -10.00 -4.27 16.29
CA GLY A 131 -9.78 -5.14 15.14
C GLY A 131 -9.20 -4.39 13.92
N TRP A 132 -8.55 -3.26 14.14
CA TRP A 132 -7.92 -2.48 13.08
C TRP A 132 -6.46 -2.86 12.89
N SER A 133 -5.93 -2.63 11.68
CA SER A 133 -4.49 -2.80 11.44
C SER A 133 -3.67 -1.78 12.25
N ARG A 134 -2.40 -2.12 12.55
CA ARG A 134 -1.49 -1.23 13.30
C ARG A 134 -1.36 0.15 12.65
N SER A 135 -1.35 0.22 11.31
CA SER A 135 -1.28 1.49 10.57
C SER A 135 -2.57 2.30 10.70
N THR A 136 -3.73 1.64 10.64
CA THR A 136 -5.04 2.27 10.86
C THR A 136 -5.16 2.84 12.26
N VAL A 137 -4.78 2.08 13.29
CA VAL A 137 -4.78 2.57 14.68
C VAL A 137 -3.87 3.78 14.81
N THR A 138 -2.64 3.71 14.30
CA THR A 138 -1.67 4.82 14.36
C THR A 138 -2.21 6.09 13.70
N SER A 139 -2.91 5.95 12.57
CA SER A 139 -3.58 7.07 11.89
C SER A 139 -4.74 7.64 12.71
N ALA A 140 -5.56 6.74 13.29
CA ALA A 140 -6.75 7.11 14.06
C ALA A 140 -6.44 7.92 15.33
N LEU A 141 -5.27 7.70 15.95
CA LEU A 141 -4.80 8.49 17.11
C LEU A 141 -4.76 9.99 16.81
N ARG A 142 -4.42 10.38 15.58
CA ARG A 142 -4.40 11.79 15.18
C ARG A 142 -5.71 12.21 14.53
N TRP A 143 -6.15 11.45 13.53
CA TRP A 143 -7.26 11.86 12.68
C TRP A 143 -8.61 11.71 13.36
N ASP A 144 -8.95 10.50 13.80
CA ASP A 144 -10.25 10.20 14.39
C ASP A 144 -10.44 10.91 15.73
N MET A 145 -9.43 10.94 16.60
CA MET A 145 -9.50 11.70 17.85
C MET A 145 -9.60 13.21 17.61
N GLY A 146 -8.87 13.74 16.61
CA GLY A 146 -9.00 15.13 16.19
C GLY A 146 -10.39 15.49 15.65
N GLN A 147 -11.04 14.59 14.90
CA GLN A 147 -12.42 14.78 14.41
C GLN A 147 -13.46 14.80 15.54
N VAL A 148 -13.18 14.11 16.63
CA VAL A 148 -14.02 14.07 17.84
C VAL A 148 -13.70 15.26 18.76
N GLY A 149 -12.56 15.93 18.59
CA GLY A 149 -12.11 17.03 19.44
C GLY A 149 -11.33 16.58 20.68
N LEU A 150 -10.89 15.32 20.72
CA LEU A 150 -10.08 14.76 21.80
C LEU A 150 -8.59 14.82 21.46
N GLY A 151 -7.76 14.97 22.48
CA GLY A 151 -6.31 14.91 22.35
C GLY A 151 -5.76 13.52 22.65
N VAL A 152 -4.54 13.27 22.19
CA VAL A 152 -3.81 12.02 22.44
C VAL A 152 -2.37 12.35 22.78
N GLU A 153 -1.89 11.75 23.87
CA GLU A 153 -0.50 11.79 24.29
C GLU A 153 0.10 10.39 24.24
N ARG A 154 1.34 10.29 23.78
CA ARG A 154 2.17 9.11 23.99
C ARG A 154 3.15 9.37 25.12
N LYS A 155 3.15 8.46 26.10
CA LYS A 155 4.11 8.39 27.20
C LYS A 155 4.64 6.96 27.29
N GLY A 156 5.92 6.78 26.99
CA GLY A 156 6.54 5.48 26.74
C GLY A 156 5.82 4.72 25.63
N ASP A 157 5.41 3.49 25.96
CA ASP A 157 4.71 2.59 25.04
C ASP A 157 3.17 2.65 25.17
N LYS A 158 2.65 3.63 25.93
CA LYS A 158 1.22 3.80 26.17
C LYS A 158 0.70 5.10 25.57
N TYR A 159 -0.54 5.01 25.11
CA TYR A 159 -1.31 6.13 24.58
C TYR A 159 -2.41 6.51 25.56
N PHE A 160 -2.44 7.78 25.93
CA PHE A 160 -3.38 8.37 26.87
C PHE A 160 -4.27 9.38 26.17
N LEU A 161 -5.53 9.42 26.58
CA LEU A 161 -6.48 10.40 26.11
C LEU A 161 -6.31 11.72 26.87
N ILE A 162 -6.24 12.84 26.15
CA ILE A 162 -6.33 14.18 26.72
C ILE A 162 -7.75 14.70 26.44
N MET A 163 -8.51 14.98 27.51
CA MET A 163 -9.83 15.58 27.38
C MET A 163 -9.71 17.12 27.36
N PRO A 164 -10.56 17.82 26.57
CA PRO A 164 -10.65 19.28 26.61
C PRO A 164 -11.20 19.77 27.96
N GLU A 165 -10.87 21.00 28.31
CA GLU A 165 -11.28 21.61 29.58
C GLU A 165 -12.82 21.69 29.67
N GLY A 166 -13.38 21.20 30.78
CA GLY A 166 -14.83 21.14 31.02
C GLY A 166 -15.51 19.81 30.62
N LEU A 167 -14.79 18.89 29.97
CA LEU A 167 -15.29 17.55 29.65
C LEU A 167 -14.83 16.53 30.73
N LYS A 168 -15.77 15.95 31.48
CA LYS A 168 -15.46 15.02 32.58
C LYS A 168 -15.45 13.55 32.16
N ARG A 169 -16.22 13.20 31.13
CA ARG A 169 -16.34 11.84 30.59
C ARG A 169 -16.43 11.84 29.07
N LEU A 170 -16.30 10.68 28.45
CA LEU A 170 -16.45 10.57 26.99
C LEU A 170 -17.87 10.98 26.56
N PRO A 171 -17.99 11.77 25.48
CA PRO A 171 -19.27 12.13 24.91
C PRO A 171 -19.77 10.93 24.10
N VAL A 172 -20.51 10.04 24.76
CA VAL A 172 -21.07 8.83 24.17
C VAL A 172 -22.54 9.06 23.85
N ARG A 173 -22.92 8.78 22.60
CA ARG A 173 -24.29 8.84 22.13
C ARG A 173 -24.88 7.44 22.09
N GLU A 174 -25.85 7.20 22.97
CA GLU A 174 -26.76 6.06 22.88
C GLU A 174 -27.80 6.28 21.78
N ALA A 175 -28.41 5.21 21.27
CA ALA A 175 -29.33 5.28 20.13
C ALA A 175 -30.54 6.21 20.36
N THR A 176 -30.93 6.42 21.61
CA THR A 176 -32.10 7.18 22.06
C THR A 176 -31.83 8.66 22.33
N ILE A 177 -30.57 9.09 22.34
CA ILE A 177 -30.16 10.43 22.82
C ILE A 177 -29.61 11.28 21.67
N SER A 178 -29.95 12.57 21.64
CA SER A 178 -29.42 13.50 20.66
C SER A 178 -27.92 13.76 20.87
N ARG A 179 -27.22 14.23 19.83
CA ARG A 179 -25.79 14.56 19.94
C ARG A 179 -25.54 15.70 20.93
N ALA A 180 -26.44 16.67 21.01
CA ALA A 180 -26.30 17.80 21.93
C ALA A 180 -26.44 17.34 23.38
N ASP A 181 -27.41 16.47 23.66
CA ASP A 181 -27.67 15.97 25.02
C ASP A 181 -26.54 15.05 25.51
N ALA A 182 -25.98 14.23 24.63
CA ALA A 182 -24.80 13.41 24.92
C ALA A 182 -23.58 14.24 25.31
N LEU A 183 -23.39 15.41 24.68
CA LEU A 183 -22.31 16.34 25.02
C LEU A 183 -22.56 17.03 26.36
N VAL A 184 -23.78 17.52 26.60
CA VAL A 184 -24.16 18.13 27.89
C VAL A 184 -24.00 17.13 29.04
N ALA A 185 -24.41 15.88 28.83
CA ALA A 185 -24.20 14.80 29.80
C ALA A 185 -22.71 14.59 30.09
N ALA A 186 -21.83 14.73 29.11
CA ALA A 186 -20.40 14.54 29.27
C ALA A 186 -19.68 15.67 30.04
N CYS A 187 -20.28 16.86 30.07
CA CYS A 187 -19.79 18.02 30.83
C CYS A 187 -20.29 18.08 32.29
N LYS A 188 -21.39 17.38 32.61
CA LYS A 188 -21.91 17.25 33.98
C LYS A 188 -21.05 16.31 34.82
#